data_AF-A0A8B8EQF3-F1
#
_entry.id   AF-A0A8B8EQF3-F1
#
_cell.length_a   1.000
_cell.length_b   1.000
_cell.length_c   1.000
_cell.angle_alpha   90.00
_cell.angle_beta   90.00
_cell.angle_gamma   90.00
#
_symmetry.space_group_name_H-M   'P 1'
#
loop_
_entity.id
_entity.type
_entity.pdbx_description
1 polymer ?
#
loop_
_entity_poly.entity_id
_entity_poly.type
_entity_poly.pdbx_seq_one_letter_code
_entity_poly.pdbx_strand_id
1 'polypeptide(L)'
;MRRVFCFSFKRADLHCYFLHGCRRQFSLRCVAVGPALEEKDEKEAYDIGQTFINKTFGYRGVIFGQNPATLHITEPPEHSLDSLKTTGFFGGRKKERKHKYYHVLCDERDIRRNDVSIQRIFATSDATNKMSKFLVHVRGVELVPHEDILPYQSSETPVIENKLFSKWQTNTAAFIEEISTLSFMRITSVFQETTENVRVTVMPFYLKKSDYVPGYFSFNSRQPEKAGLTTDTGGKHYWRYVIRVDNLRDDVIQIRNRKWTTLSIPNSQRCSPLSQGVVGMQPKINPGRTFQYWSNVELDAPSGAMWATYGVEKEDGGMFTVKVPRVMLESRKEKDDFPNVSPPIGMV
;
A
#
# COMPACT_ATOMS: atom_id res chain seq x y z
N MET A 1 -21.28 12.81 -11.50
CA MET A 1 -20.48 14.07 -11.49
C MET A 1 -19.27 13.85 -10.59
N ARG A 2 -18.04 14.04 -11.10
CA ARG A 2 -16.82 14.01 -10.28
C ARG A 2 -16.67 15.38 -9.59
N ARG A 3 -16.45 15.39 -8.28
CA ARG A 3 -16.12 16.62 -7.53
C ARG A 3 -14.60 16.78 -7.54
N VAL A 4 -14.13 18.00 -7.75
CA VAL A 4 -12.73 18.38 -7.62
C VAL A 4 -12.62 19.24 -6.37
N PHE A 5 -11.58 19.03 -5.58
CA PHE A 5 -11.37 19.83 -4.38
C PHE A 5 -10.62 21.11 -4.77
N CYS A 6 -11.04 22.24 -4.23
CA CYS A 6 -10.39 23.53 -4.46
C CYS A 6 -9.97 24.16 -3.14
N PHE A 7 -8.80 24.79 -3.17
CA PHE A 7 -8.25 25.55 -2.06
C PHE A 7 -8.39 27.05 -2.33
N SER A 8 -8.56 27.82 -1.25
CA SER A 8 -8.48 29.28 -1.31
C SER A 8 -7.09 29.70 -0.82
N PHE A 9 -6.21 30.11 -1.73
CA PHE A 9 -4.95 30.77 -1.38
C PHE A 9 -5.19 32.28 -1.26
N LYS A 10 -4.87 32.88 -0.12
CA LYS A 10 -4.81 34.35 0.04
C LYS A 10 -3.56 34.89 -0.65
N ARG A 11 -3.60 34.95 -1.99
CA ARG A 11 -2.72 35.61 -2.99
C ARG A 11 -2.43 34.63 -4.12
N ALA A 12 -2.97 34.98 -5.29
CA ALA A 12 -2.58 34.58 -6.64
C ALA A 12 -1.97 33.18 -6.84
N ASP A 13 -2.83 32.19 -7.05
CA ASP A 13 -2.87 31.38 -8.28
C ASP A 13 -3.77 30.17 -8.02
N LEU A 14 -4.97 30.18 -8.61
CA LEU A 14 -5.95 29.12 -8.48
C LEU A 14 -5.51 27.94 -9.38
N HIS A 15 -4.48 27.21 -8.98
CA HIS A 15 -4.20 25.91 -9.58
C HIS A 15 -5.25 24.92 -9.09
N CYS A 16 -6.35 24.83 -9.83
CA CYS A 16 -7.12 23.59 -9.88
C CYS A 16 -6.11 22.47 -10.20
N TYR A 17 -5.91 21.51 -9.31
CA TYR A 17 -5.23 20.26 -9.65
C TYR A 17 -6.11 19.54 -10.68
N PHE A 18 -5.92 19.88 -11.94
CA PHE A 18 -6.62 19.27 -13.04
C PHE A 18 -6.26 17.79 -13.05
N LEU A 19 -7.28 16.93 -12.88
CA LEU A 19 -7.28 15.61 -13.47
C LEU A 19 -7.23 15.80 -15.00
N HIS A 20 -6.08 16.21 -15.56
CA HIS A 20 -5.86 16.25 -17.00
C HIS A 20 -6.06 14.84 -17.55
N GLY A 21 -7.05 14.70 -18.44
CA GLY A 21 -7.41 13.43 -19.08
C GLY A 21 -8.91 13.16 -19.18
N CYS A 22 -9.73 14.11 -19.66
CA CYS A 22 -11.03 13.77 -20.23
C CYS A 22 -11.54 14.88 -21.16
N ARG A 23 -11.44 14.70 -22.49
CA ARG A 23 -12.11 15.53 -23.52
C ARG A 23 -13.63 15.25 -23.60
N ARG A 24 -14.28 14.99 -22.47
CA ARG A 24 -15.74 14.94 -22.37
C ARG A 24 -16.14 16.00 -21.36
N GLN A 25 -17.03 16.90 -21.77
CA GLN A 25 -17.56 18.02 -21.01
C GLN A 25 -18.32 17.49 -19.77
N PHE A 26 -17.60 17.11 -18.73
CA PHE A 26 -18.17 16.83 -17.41
C PHE A 26 -18.13 18.15 -16.64
N SER A 27 -19.28 18.65 -16.19
CA SER A 27 -19.28 19.78 -15.25
C SER A 27 -18.61 19.32 -13.95
N LEU A 28 -17.38 19.79 -13.72
CA LEU A 28 -16.66 19.57 -12.48
C LEU A 28 -17.19 20.59 -11.48
N ARG A 29 -17.85 20.11 -10.43
CA ARG A 29 -18.28 20.97 -9.33
C ARG A 29 -17.15 21.00 -8.31
N CYS A 30 -16.46 22.14 -8.23
CA CYS A 30 -15.46 22.35 -7.20
C CYS A 30 -16.12 22.55 -5.84
N VAL A 31 -15.56 21.94 -4.80
CA VAL A 31 -15.98 22.16 -3.41
C VAL A 31 -14.79 22.71 -2.65
N ALA A 32 -14.98 23.89 -2.06
CA ALA A 32 -14.01 24.46 -1.12
C ALA A 32 -14.09 23.68 0.20
N VAL A 33 -12.96 23.15 0.65
CA VAL A 33 -12.86 22.36 1.89
C VAL A 33 -12.11 23.10 3.00
N GLY A 34 -11.40 24.16 2.64
CA GLY A 34 -10.63 25.01 3.56
C GLY A 34 -9.39 25.61 2.89
N PRO A 35 -8.63 26.47 3.59
CA PRO A 35 -7.37 26.99 3.09
C PRO A 35 -6.29 25.91 3.04
N ALA A 36 -5.49 25.92 1.98
CA ALA A 36 -4.27 25.10 1.89
C ALA A 36 -3.22 25.61 2.87
N LEU A 37 -2.39 24.69 3.35
CA LEU A 37 -1.21 25.00 4.16
C LEU A 37 0.05 24.75 3.33
N GLU A 38 1.18 25.29 3.76
CA GLU A 38 2.47 25.02 3.11
C GLU A 38 2.84 23.55 3.28
N GLU A 39 3.36 22.96 2.19
CA GLU A 39 3.90 21.61 2.24
C GLU A 39 5.19 21.60 3.06
N LYS A 40 5.29 20.65 3.98
CA LYS A 40 6.51 20.39 4.73
C LYS A 40 7.53 19.69 3.83
N ASP A 41 8.81 19.97 4.04
CA ASP A 41 9.89 19.32 3.31
C ASP A 41 10.18 17.88 3.82
N GLU A 42 11.04 17.13 3.13
CA GLU A 42 11.42 15.76 3.55
C GLU A 42 12.10 15.71 4.94
N LYS A 43 12.54 16.84 5.53
CA LYS A 43 13.19 16.91 6.85
C LYS A 43 12.17 17.11 7.96
N GLU A 44 11.08 17.81 7.70
CA GLU A 44 9.98 18.04 8.63
C GLU A 44 8.93 16.91 8.60
N ALA A 45 8.15 16.77 9.68
CA ALA A 45 7.08 15.79 9.76
C ALA A 45 5.72 16.48 9.93
N TYR A 46 4.70 15.95 9.26
CA TYR A 46 3.32 16.36 9.53
C TYR A 46 2.84 15.88 10.89
N ASP A 47 2.02 16.69 11.52
CA ASP A 47 1.51 16.46 12.88
C ASP A 47 0.31 15.53 12.88
N ILE A 48 0.10 14.84 14.00
CA ILE A 48 -1.14 14.08 14.25
C ILE A 48 -2.32 15.05 14.28
N GLY A 49 -3.38 14.73 13.55
CA GLY A 49 -4.57 15.58 13.35
C GLY A 49 -4.53 16.41 12.07
N GLN A 50 -3.39 16.48 11.37
CA GLN A 50 -3.29 17.24 10.11
C GLN A 50 -4.27 16.69 9.05
N THR A 51 -5.18 17.55 8.59
CA THR A 51 -6.04 17.29 7.42
C THR A 51 -5.24 17.44 6.12
N PHE A 52 -5.48 16.55 5.17
CA PHE A 52 -4.78 16.58 3.89
C PHE A 52 -5.64 16.07 2.73
N ILE A 53 -5.26 16.45 1.51
CA ILE A 53 -5.71 15.79 0.29
C ILE A 53 -4.58 14.92 -0.23
N ASN A 54 -4.86 13.66 -0.55
CA ASN A 54 -3.88 12.79 -1.18
C ASN A 54 -3.61 13.27 -2.62
N LYS A 55 -2.37 13.66 -2.96
CA LYS A 55 -1.99 14.16 -4.30
C LYS A 55 -2.28 13.16 -5.41
N THR A 56 -2.03 11.89 -5.12
CA THR A 56 -2.08 10.80 -6.09
C THR A 56 -3.52 10.40 -6.41
N PHE A 57 -4.34 10.26 -5.37
CA PHE A 57 -5.68 9.67 -5.46
C PHE A 57 -6.81 10.67 -5.20
N GLY A 58 -6.48 11.88 -4.76
CA GLY A 58 -7.42 12.99 -4.60
C GLY A 58 -8.50 12.77 -3.55
N TYR A 59 -8.23 11.99 -2.49
CA TYR A 59 -9.16 11.82 -1.36
C TYR A 59 -8.76 12.68 -0.17
N ARG A 60 -9.74 13.05 0.68
CA ARG A 60 -9.47 13.71 1.96
C ARG A 60 -9.10 12.70 3.03
N GLY A 61 -8.20 13.09 3.93
CA GLY A 61 -7.89 12.31 5.11
C GLY A 61 -7.35 13.14 6.25
N VAL A 62 -7.14 12.46 7.37
CA VAL A 62 -6.53 13.00 8.59
C VAL A 62 -5.41 12.07 9.03
N ILE A 63 -4.25 12.62 9.38
CA ILE A 63 -3.12 11.87 9.93
C ILE A 63 -3.42 11.49 11.38
N PHE A 64 -3.24 10.23 11.76
CA PHE A 64 -3.38 9.78 13.15
C PHE A 64 -2.12 9.11 13.72
N GLY A 65 -1.11 8.83 12.88
CA GLY A 65 0.14 8.26 13.34
C GLY A 65 1.28 8.44 12.34
N GLN A 66 2.50 8.55 12.86
CA GLN A 66 3.72 8.57 12.05
C GLN A 66 4.34 7.17 12.00
N ASN A 67 4.90 6.80 10.85
CA ASN A 67 5.48 5.49 10.61
C ASN A 67 6.71 5.62 9.68
N PRO A 68 7.86 6.11 10.19
CA PRO A 68 9.08 6.17 9.39
C PRO A 68 9.57 4.76 9.05
N ALA A 69 9.95 4.54 7.79
CA ALA A 69 10.43 3.26 7.29
C ALA A 69 11.71 3.41 6.47
N THR A 70 12.44 2.32 6.26
CA THR A 70 13.58 2.27 5.35
C THR A 70 13.08 2.03 3.93
N LEU A 71 13.37 2.95 3.01
CA LEU A 71 13.10 2.81 1.58
C LEU A 71 14.32 2.21 0.88
N HIS A 72 14.19 0.99 0.39
CA HIS A 72 15.19 0.26 -0.39
C HIS A 72 14.92 0.49 -1.88
N ILE A 73 15.82 1.17 -2.57
CA ILE A 73 15.70 1.54 -3.98
C ILE A 73 16.67 0.68 -4.78
N THR A 74 16.14 -0.05 -5.76
CA THR A 74 16.94 -0.73 -6.79
C THR A 74 16.95 0.12 -8.05
N GLU A 75 18.11 0.71 -8.35
CA GLU A 75 18.29 1.53 -9.56
C GLU A 75 18.56 0.63 -10.78
N PRO A 76 18.07 0.99 -11.98
CA PRO A 76 18.44 0.26 -13.19
C PRO A 76 19.96 0.27 -13.37
N PRO A 77 20.56 -0.80 -13.92
CA PRO A 77 21.99 -0.82 -14.22
C PRO A 77 22.35 0.33 -15.17
N GLU A 78 23.43 1.04 -14.87
CA GLU A 78 23.92 2.12 -15.73
C GLU A 78 24.23 1.57 -17.13
N HIS A 79 23.80 2.27 -18.18
CA HIS A 79 24.04 1.91 -19.58
C HIS A 79 25.51 2.13 -20.02
N SER A 80 26.48 2.07 -19.10
CA SER A 80 27.90 2.18 -19.44
C SER A 80 28.49 0.78 -19.70
N LEU A 81 29.21 0.65 -20.81
CA LEU A 81 29.93 -0.57 -21.21
C LEU A 81 30.99 -1.01 -20.16
N ASP A 82 31.42 -0.11 -19.28
CA ASP A 82 32.42 -0.39 -18.24
C ASP A 82 31.83 -1.10 -17.01
N SER A 83 30.55 -0.86 -16.69
CA SER A 83 29.87 -1.51 -15.55
C SER A 83 29.56 -2.99 -15.77
N LEU A 84 29.62 -3.49 -17.01
CA LEU A 84 29.37 -4.90 -17.35
C LEU A 84 30.54 -5.84 -17.00
N LYS A 85 31.75 -5.31 -16.73
CA LYS A 85 32.95 -6.13 -16.53
C LYS A 85 33.26 -6.44 -15.05
N THR A 86 32.75 -5.64 -14.11
CA THR A 86 33.22 -5.64 -12.71
C THR A 86 32.30 -6.35 -11.73
N THR A 87 31.02 -6.53 -12.05
CA THR A 87 30.07 -7.20 -11.15
C THR A 87 29.46 -8.41 -11.86
N GLY A 88 29.94 -9.62 -11.57
CA GLY A 88 29.35 -10.88 -12.03
C GLY A 88 27.92 -11.16 -11.51
N PHE A 89 27.18 -10.11 -11.12
CA PHE A 89 25.79 -10.11 -10.73
C PHE A 89 25.03 -9.11 -11.60
N PHE A 90 24.01 -9.57 -12.33
CA PHE A 90 23.01 -8.74 -13.01
C PHE A 90 22.08 -8.05 -11.98
N GLY A 91 22.65 -7.26 -11.06
CA GLY A 91 21.93 -6.56 -10.00
C GLY A 91 22.15 -5.06 -10.09
N GLY A 92 21.07 -4.30 -10.17
CA GLY A 92 21.10 -2.84 -10.10
C GLY A 92 21.70 -2.32 -8.78
N ARG A 93 22.16 -1.07 -8.77
CA ARG A 93 22.72 -0.44 -7.56
C ARG A 93 21.61 -0.32 -6.51
N LYS A 94 21.88 -0.82 -5.30
CA LYS A 94 20.95 -0.71 -4.17
C LYS A 94 21.28 0.52 -3.34
N LYS A 95 20.28 1.38 -3.13
CA LYS A 95 20.36 2.53 -2.22
C LYS A 95 19.32 2.37 -1.12
N GLU A 96 19.64 2.85 0.07
CA GLU A 96 18.72 2.84 1.21
C GLU A 96 18.64 4.24 1.80
N ARG A 97 17.43 4.69 2.12
CA ARG A 97 17.21 5.95 2.85
C ARG A 97 16.06 5.81 3.83
N LYS A 98 16.09 6.59 4.92
CA LYS A 98 14.91 6.74 5.78
C LYS A 98 13.87 7.59 5.06
N HIS A 99 12.61 7.15 5.09
CA HIS A 99 11.49 7.83 4.45
C HIS A 99 10.31 7.91 5.41
N LYS A 100 9.52 8.98 5.31
CA LYS A 100 8.37 9.22 6.20
C LYS A 100 7.09 8.69 5.56
N TYR A 101 6.39 7.85 6.31
CA TYR A 101 5.03 7.45 6.00
C TYR A 101 4.11 7.80 7.16
N TYR A 102 2.82 7.93 6.86
CA TYR A 102 1.79 8.36 7.80
C TYR A 102 0.62 7.39 7.75
N HIS A 103 0.16 6.99 8.92
CA HIS A 103 -1.12 6.33 9.07
C HIS A 103 -2.23 7.37 9.02
N VAL A 104 -3.20 7.14 8.14
CA VAL A 104 -4.25 8.11 7.85
C VAL A 104 -5.63 7.49 7.94
N LEU A 105 -6.59 8.28 8.41
CA LEU A 105 -8.00 8.00 8.28
C LEU A 105 -8.52 8.67 7.02
N CYS A 106 -9.11 7.89 6.12
CA CYS A 106 -9.64 8.37 4.86
C CYS A 106 -11.13 8.75 5.02
N ASP A 107 -11.55 9.79 4.31
CA ASP A 107 -12.95 10.22 4.26
C ASP A 107 -13.81 9.25 3.41
N GLU A 108 -14.81 8.63 4.02
CA GLU A 108 -15.70 7.68 3.35
C GLU A 108 -16.52 8.30 2.21
N ARG A 109 -16.73 9.63 2.23
CA ARG A 109 -17.41 10.36 1.15
C ARG A 109 -16.65 10.27 -0.17
N ASP A 110 -15.33 10.08 -0.10
CA ASP A 110 -14.43 10.09 -1.25
C ASP A 110 -14.10 8.67 -1.71
N ILE A 111 -14.00 7.73 -0.76
CA ILE A 111 -13.78 6.29 -1.05
C ILE A 111 -14.88 5.73 -1.95
N ARG A 112 -16.16 6.09 -1.70
CA ARG A 112 -17.29 5.61 -2.53
C ARG A 112 -17.25 6.09 -3.98
N ARG A 113 -16.43 7.11 -4.28
CA ARG A 113 -16.42 7.81 -5.58
C ARG A 113 -15.17 7.53 -6.40
N ASN A 114 -14.05 7.19 -5.77
CA ASN A 114 -12.75 6.93 -6.41
C ASN A 114 -12.43 5.45 -6.61
N ASP A 115 -13.46 4.60 -6.68
CA ASP A 115 -13.39 3.13 -6.73
C ASP A 115 -12.69 2.54 -7.98
N VAL A 116 -11.99 3.35 -8.78
CA VAL A 116 -11.26 2.88 -9.98
C VAL A 116 -9.74 2.91 -9.79
N SER A 117 -9.21 3.76 -8.90
CA SER A 117 -7.76 3.94 -8.69
C SER A 117 -7.23 3.35 -7.39
N ILE A 118 -8.11 3.03 -6.43
CA ILE A 118 -7.81 2.28 -5.21
C ILE A 118 -8.71 1.04 -5.21
N GLN A 119 -8.52 0.11 -6.15
CA GLN A 119 -9.34 -1.10 -6.18
C GLN A 119 -8.81 -2.13 -5.18
N ARG A 120 -9.66 -2.40 -4.19
CA ARG A 120 -9.41 -3.27 -3.04
C ARG A 120 -9.97 -4.66 -3.32
N ILE A 121 -9.29 -5.43 -4.16
CA ILE A 121 -9.76 -6.76 -4.54
C ILE A 121 -9.08 -7.82 -3.67
N PHE A 122 -9.91 -8.62 -3.00
CA PHE A 122 -9.50 -9.84 -2.32
C PHE A 122 -8.96 -10.82 -3.37
N ALA A 123 -7.65 -10.91 -3.52
CA ALA A 123 -7.05 -12.05 -4.21
C ALA A 123 -7.17 -13.26 -3.28
N THR A 124 -8.34 -13.90 -3.27
CA THR A 124 -8.47 -15.27 -2.78
C THR A 124 -7.90 -16.17 -3.86
N SER A 125 -6.71 -16.73 -3.63
CA SER A 125 -6.43 -18.03 -4.23
C SER A 125 -7.45 -19.00 -3.63
N ASP A 126 -8.29 -19.55 -4.50
CA ASP A 126 -9.35 -20.53 -4.25
C ASP A 126 -10.64 -20.03 -3.60
N ALA A 127 -11.68 -19.96 -4.44
CA ALA A 127 -13.07 -19.67 -4.12
C ALA A 127 -13.74 -20.70 -3.17
N THR A 128 -13.01 -21.72 -2.72
CA THR A 128 -13.48 -22.72 -1.74
C THR A 128 -13.01 -22.43 -0.32
N ASN A 129 -12.10 -21.48 -0.13
CA ASN A 129 -11.48 -21.27 1.16
C ASN A 129 -12.31 -20.30 2.04
N LYS A 130 -12.96 -20.83 3.09
CA LYS A 130 -13.66 -20.05 4.13
C LYS A 130 -12.74 -19.02 4.85
N MET A 131 -11.46 -18.98 4.52
CA MET A 131 -10.45 -17.98 4.93
C MET A 131 -10.58 -16.59 4.31
N SER A 132 -11.40 -16.40 3.29
CA SER A 132 -11.67 -15.08 2.69
C SER A 132 -12.22 -14.05 3.68
N LYS A 133 -12.83 -14.49 4.80
CA LYS A 133 -13.35 -13.62 5.86
C LYS A 133 -12.30 -12.97 6.77
N PHE A 134 -11.04 -13.42 6.75
CA PHE A 134 -10.03 -13.01 7.75
C PHE A 134 -8.88 -12.14 7.21
N LEU A 135 -8.94 -11.74 5.94
CA LEU A 135 -7.95 -10.87 5.31
C LEU A 135 -8.44 -9.41 5.38
N VAL A 136 -8.39 -8.87 6.60
CA VAL A 136 -9.01 -7.59 6.99
C VAL A 136 -8.31 -6.41 6.30
N HIS A 137 -8.88 -5.94 5.19
CA HIS A 137 -8.70 -4.55 4.81
C HIS A 137 -9.52 -3.70 5.80
N VAL A 138 -8.83 -2.92 6.63
CA VAL A 138 -9.50 -1.95 7.51
C VAL A 138 -9.97 -0.80 6.64
N ARG A 139 -11.26 -0.80 6.32
CA ARG A 139 -11.87 0.24 5.51
C ARG A 139 -11.61 1.60 6.16
N GLY A 140 -11.10 2.53 5.36
CA GLY A 140 -10.88 3.90 5.80
C GLY A 140 -9.58 4.11 6.57
N VAL A 141 -8.67 3.12 6.60
CA VAL A 141 -7.32 3.29 7.13
C VAL A 141 -6.28 2.96 6.06
N GLU A 142 -5.32 3.85 5.85
CA GLU A 142 -4.24 3.68 4.87
C GLU A 142 -2.88 4.13 5.42
N LEU A 143 -1.84 3.81 4.65
CA LEU A 143 -0.49 4.29 4.84
C LEU A 143 -0.13 5.17 3.64
N VAL A 144 0.27 6.41 3.88
CA VAL A 144 0.53 7.42 2.84
C VAL A 144 1.98 7.91 2.96
N PRO A 145 2.74 7.97 1.85
CA PRO A 145 4.08 8.54 1.87
C PRO A 145 4.02 10.07 1.99
N HIS A 146 5.07 10.67 2.54
CA HIS A 146 5.14 12.11 2.79
C HIS A 146 4.81 12.98 1.57
N GLU A 147 5.35 12.63 0.41
CA GLU A 147 5.17 13.36 -0.84
C GLU A 147 3.72 13.38 -1.35
N ASP A 148 2.85 12.48 -0.86
CA ASP A 148 1.45 12.40 -1.28
C ASP A 148 0.53 13.32 -0.45
N ILE A 149 1.04 14.04 0.55
CA ILE A 149 0.24 14.88 1.45
C ILE A 149 0.18 16.32 0.92
N LEU A 150 -1.03 16.79 0.57
CA LEU A 150 -1.33 18.22 0.45
C LEU A 150 -2.04 18.70 1.73
N PRO A 151 -1.34 19.35 2.66
CA PRO A 151 -1.93 19.79 3.91
C PRO A 151 -2.93 20.92 3.67
N TYR A 152 -4.04 20.90 4.39
CA TYR A 152 -5.00 21.99 4.43
C TYR A 152 -5.60 22.09 5.83
N GLN A 153 -6.29 23.18 6.14
CA GLN A 153 -7.07 23.30 7.36
C GLN A 153 -8.55 23.16 7.02
N SER A 154 -9.22 22.11 7.53
CA SER A 154 -10.65 21.91 7.22
C SER A 154 -11.54 22.96 7.87
N SER A 155 -12.53 23.44 7.12
CA SER A 155 -13.63 24.25 7.62
C SER A 155 -14.95 23.48 7.74
N GLU A 156 -14.93 22.16 7.50
CA GLU A 156 -16.12 21.30 7.52
C GLU A 156 -16.36 20.68 8.91
N THR A 157 -17.63 20.48 9.25
CA THR A 157 -18.07 19.69 10.41
C THR A 157 -19.08 18.62 9.96
N PRO A 158 -18.78 17.32 10.09
CA PRO A 158 -17.52 16.75 10.56
C PRO A 158 -16.38 16.97 9.55
N VAL A 159 -15.14 17.01 10.05
CA VAL A 159 -13.92 17.20 9.24
C VAL A 159 -13.79 16.12 8.17
N ILE A 160 -13.99 14.84 8.55
CA ILE A 160 -14.12 13.69 7.64
C ILE A 160 -15.23 12.76 8.13
N GLU A 161 -15.87 12.02 7.22
CA GLU A 161 -16.75 10.90 7.59
C GLU A 161 -15.92 9.63 7.74
N ASN A 162 -15.65 9.22 8.97
CA ASN A 162 -14.92 7.99 9.26
C ASN A 162 -15.26 7.50 10.68
N LYS A 163 -15.63 6.23 10.83
CA LYS A 163 -16.03 5.65 12.13
C LYS A 163 -14.95 5.80 13.21
N LEU A 164 -13.69 5.57 12.84
CA LEU A 164 -12.56 5.69 13.77
C LEU A 164 -12.30 7.15 14.13
N PHE A 165 -12.50 8.08 13.19
CA PHE A 165 -12.36 9.51 13.46
C PHE A 165 -13.43 10.00 14.45
N SER A 166 -14.70 9.63 14.25
CA SER A 166 -15.77 9.96 15.19
C SER A 166 -15.50 9.38 16.59
N LYS A 167 -14.96 8.15 16.65
CA LYS A 167 -14.52 7.55 17.91
C LYS A 167 -13.34 8.32 18.52
N TRP A 168 -12.36 8.74 17.73
CA TRP A 168 -11.20 9.49 18.21
C TRP A 168 -11.60 10.81 18.89
N GLN A 169 -12.58 11.52 18.32
CA GLN A 169 -13.13 12.76 18.85
C GLN A 169 -13.97 12.58 20.12
N THR A 170 -14.71 11.46 20.24
CA THR A 170 -15.67 11.25 21.35
C THR A 170 -15.11 10.42 22.50
N ASN A 171 -14.24 9.46 22.20
CA ASN A 171 -13.62 8.55 23.16
C ASN A 171 -12.24 8.12 22.65
N THR A 172 -11.23 8.94 22.96
CA THR A 172 -9.84 8.69 22.54
C THR A 172 -9.29 7.36 23.06
N ALA A 173 -9.68 6.91 24.26
CA ALA A 173 -9.21 5.64 24.82
C ALA A 173 -9.72 4.45 23.99
N ALA A 174 -11.01 4.46 23.63
CA ALA A 174 -11.59 3.43 22.76
C ALA A 174 -11.01 3.46 21.34
N PHE A 175 -10.64 4.64 20.84
CA PHE A 175 -9.92 4.76 19.57
C PHE A 175 -8.53 4.12 19.65
N ILE A 176 -7.76 4.41 20.71
CA ILE A 176 -6.44 3.81 20.95
C ILE A 176 -6.54 2.29 21.06
N GLU A 177 -7.56 1.76 21.74
CA GLU A 177 -7.79 0.32 21.82
C GLU A 177 -8.03 -0.28 20.42
N GLU A 178 -8.92 0.32 19.62
CA GLU A 178 -9.23 -0.18 18.28
C GLU A 178 -8.04 -0.07 17.33
N ILE A 179 -7.31 1.05 17.31
CA ILE A 179 -6.13 1.19 16.45
C ILE A 179 -5.00 0.26 16.89
N SER A 180 -4.88 -0.07 18.18
CA SER A 180 -3.86 -1.02 18.66
C SER A 180 -4.03 -2.41 18.05
N THR A 181 -5.26 -2.81 17.73
CA THR A 181 -5.54 -4.07 16.99
C THR A 181 -5.02 -4.04 15.55
N LEU A 182 -4.70 -2.86 15.02
CA LEU A 182 -4.20 -2.65 13.67
C LEU A 182 -2.68 -2.58 13.61
N SER A 183 -1.99 -2.99 14.68
CA SER A 183 -0.53 -2.89 14.79
C SER A 183 0.15 -3.51 13.58
N PHE A 184 -0.40 -4.59 13.02
CA PHE A 184 0.02 -5.27 11.79
C PHE A 184 0.22 -4.35 10.57
N MET A 185 -0.40 -3.16 10.53
CA MET A 185 -0.23 -2.19 9.45
C MET A 185 1.04 -1.33 9.59
N ARG A 186 1.76 -1.39 10.70
CA ARG A 186 3.08 -0.75 10.81
C ARG A 186 4.09 -1.42 9.85
N ILE A 187 4.97 -0.62 9.26
CA ILE A 187 5.97 -1.09 8.28
C ILE A 187 7.36 -0.68 8.74
N THR A 188 8.35 -1.45 8.34
CA THR A 188 9.77 -1.17 8.63
C THR A 188 10.58 -0.95 7.36
N SER A 189 10.15 -1.57 6.26
CA SER A 189 10.82 -1.52 4.96
C SER A 189 9.81 -1.33 3.83
N VAL A 190 10.20 -0.52 2.85
CA VAL A 190 9.51 -0.32 1.57
C VAL A 190 10.50 -0.56 0.45
N PHE A 191 10.08 -1.23 -0.61
CA PHE A 191 10.97 -1.61 -1.72
C PHE A 191 10.51 -0.95 -2.99
N GLN A 192 11.43 -0.34 -3.74
CA GLN A 192 11.13 0.40 -4.95
C GLN A 192 12.10 0.01 -6.06
N GLU A 193 11.58 -0.25 -7.25
CA GLU A 193 12.38 -0.48 -8.46
C GLU A 193 11.73 0.23 -9.64
N THR A 194 12.55 0.80 -10.51
CA THR A 194 12.08 1.48 -11.73
C THR A 194 12.63 0.75 -12.96
N THR A 195 11.72 0.30 -13.83
CA THR A 195 12.07 -0.34 -15.11
C THR A 195 11.40 0.45 -16.22
N GLU A 196 12.18 0.95 -17.18
CA GLU A 196 11.67 1.71 -18.32
C GLU A 196 10.68 2.84 -17.92
N ASN A 197 11.05 3.63 -16.91
CA ASN A 197 10.24 4.72 -16.34
C ASN A 197 8.87 4.26 -15.78
N VAL A 198 8.70 2.98 -15.49
CA VAL A 198 7.60 2.48 -14.67
C VAL A 198 8.17 2.14 -13.30
N ARG A 199 7.70 2.85 -12.28
CA ARG A 199 8.19 2.68 -10.91
C ARG A 199 7.20 1.83 -10.12
N VAL A 200 7.71 0.74 -9.53
CA VAL A 200 6.94 -0.16 -8.70
C VAL A 200 7.44 -0.08 -7.26
N THR A 201 6.52 0.24 -6.34
CA THR A 201 6.77 0.32 -4.90
C THR A 201 5.96 -0.75 -4.19
N VAL A 202 6.61 -1.52 -3.30
CA VAL A 202 6.00 -2.63 -2.55
C VAL A 202 6.16 -2.39 -1.05
N MET A 203 5.04 -2.47 -0.33
CA MET A 203 4.97 -2.34 1.13
C MET A 203 4.43 -3.64 1.73
N PRO A 204 5.27 -4.48 2.35
CA PRO A 204 4.85 -5.71 3.01
C PRO A 204 4.38 -5.47 4.45
N PHE A 205 3.33 -6.18 4.87
CA PHE A 205 2.73 -6.13 6.20
C PHE A 205 2.54 -7.57 6.70
N TYR A 206 3.24 -7.95 7.76
CA TYR A 206 2.98 -9.25 8.40
C TYR A 206 1.65 -9.23 9.13
N LEU A 207 0.80 -10.21 8.86
CA LEU A 207 -0.53 -10.31 9.49
C LEU A 207 -0.47 -11.20 10.73
N LYS A 208 -0.20 -12.50 10.54
CA LYS A 208 -0.19 -13.49 11.62
C LYS A 208 0.42 -14.83 11.18
N LYS A 209 0.74 -15.66 12.16
CA LYS A 209 0.87 -17.11 12.02
C LYS A 209 -0.51 -17.75 12.20
N SER A 210 -0.83 -18.78 11.45
CA SER A 210 -1.99 -19.65 11.68
C SER A 210 -1.53 -21.10 11.72
N ASP A 211 -1.86 -21.78 12.81
CA ASP A 211 -1.63 -23.22 12.93
C ASP A 211 -2.74 -24.03 12.21
N TYR A 212 -3.68 -23.35 11.54
CA TYR A 212 -4.71 -24.01 10.76
C TYR A 212 -4.13 -24.61 9.48
N VAL A 213 -4.16 -25.95 9.40
CA VAL A 213 -3.89 -26.73 8.19
C VAL A 213 -5.24 -27.08 7.55
N PRO A 214 -5.63 -26.47 6.42
CA PRO A 214 -6.87 -26.82 5.74
C PRO A 214 -6.87 -28.31 5.36
N GLY A 215 -7.84 -29.08 5.86
CA GLY A 215 -8.00 -30.51 5.56
C GLY A 215 -7.75 -31.47 6.73
N TYR A 216 -7.20 -31.02 7.86
CA TYR A 216 -7.04 -31.86 9.05
C TYR A 216 -8.20 -31.64 10.04
N PHE A 217 -9.33 -32.30 9.81
CA PHE A 217 -10.35 -32.43 10.86
C PHE A 217 -9.90 -33.54 11.82
N SER A 218 -9.45 -33.17 13.03
CA SER A 218 -9.36 -34.14 14.13
C SER A 218 -10.80 -34.45 14.60
N PHE A 219 -11.47 -35.36 13.90
CA PHE A 219 -12.68 -36.03 14.41
C PHE A 219 -12.23 -37.08 15.42
N ASN A 220 -11.90 -36.66 16.64
CA ASN A 220 -12.04 -37.42 17.90
C ASN A 220 -11.28 -36.72 19.03
N SER A 221 -11.82 -35.63 19.56
CA SER A 221 -11.41 -35.12 20.87
C SER A 221 -12.11 -35.92 21.98
N ARG A 222 -11.59 -37.11 22.27
CA ARG A 222 -11.73 -37.76 23.58
C ARG A 222 -10.38 -38.36 23.98
N GLN A 223 -9.47 -37.48 24.37
CA GLN A 223 -8.35 -37.66 25.32
C GLN A 223 -7.17 -36.79 24.89
N PRO A 224 -6.66 -35.90 25.76
CA PRO A 224 -5.48 -35.09 25.47
C PRO A 224 -4.22 -35.74 26.03
N GLU A 225 -3.94 -37.01 25.77
CA GLU A 225 -2.70 -37.62 26.27
C GLU A 225 -2.10 -38.64 25.29
N LYS A 226 -0.82 -38.40 24.94
CA LYS A 226 0.12 -39.26 24.21
C LYS A 226 -0.01 -39.31 22.68
N ALA A 227 0.37 -38.21 22.05
CA ALA A 227 1.11 -38.24 20.78
C ALA A 227 2.53 -37.70 21.05
N GLY A 228 3.37 -38.56 21.63
CA GLY A 228 4.80 -38.27 21.77
C GLY A 228 5.48 -38.32 20.41
N LEU A 229 6.21 -37.25 20.09
CA LEU A 229 7.13 -37.10 18.96
C LEU A 229 6.49 -36.92 17.56
N THR A 230 5.98 -35.72 17.29
CA THR A 230 6.13 -35.12 15.95
C THR A 230 6.64 -33.68 16.09
N THR A 231 7.70 -33.40 15.35
CA THR A 231 8.44 -32.13 15.30
C THR A 231 7.56 -30.96 14.86
N ASP A 232 7.76 -29.79 15.46
CA ASP A 232 7.39 -28.44 14.99
C ASP A 232 6.63 -28.42 13.65
N THR A 233 5.31 -28.69 13.67
CA THR A 233 4.51 -28.63 12.45
C THR A 233 4.25 -27.17 12.12
N GLY A 234 5.09 -26.66 11.21
CA GLY A 234 5.15 -25.27 10.77
C GLY A 234 3.79 -24.71 10.33
N GLY A 235 3.23 -23.86 11.19
CA GLY A 235 2.05 -23.07 10.85
C GLY A 235 2.29 -22.16 9.65
N LYS A 236 1.21 -21.82 8.94
CA LYS A 236 1.27 -20.91 7.79
C LYS A 236 1.44 -19.48 8.26
N HIS A 237 2.31 -18.74 7.60
CA HIS A 237 2.51 -17.32 7.85
C HIS A 237 1.89 -16.50 6.72
N TYR A 238 1.17 -15.43 7.09
CA TYR A 238 0.43 -14.60 6.15
C TYR A 238 0.95 -13.17 6.16
N TRP A 239 1.21 -12.64 4.97
CA TRP A 239 1.51 -11.23 4.75
C TRP A 239 0.49 -10.62 3.80
N ARG A 240 0.15 -9.36 4.05
CA ARG A 240 -0.46 -8.47 3.07
C ARG A 240 0.65 -7.66 2.41
N TYR A 241 0.51 -7.35 1.14
CA TYR A 241 1.38 -6.39 0.47
C TYR A 241 0.55 -5.36 -0.29
N VAL A 242 1.00 -4.11 -0.29
CA VAL A 242 0.48 -3.03 -1.14
C VAL A 242 1.48 -2.80 -2.26
N ILE A 243 1.00 -2.72 -3.49
CA ILE A 243 1.79 -2.40 -4.67
C ILE A 243 1.26 -1.12 -5.28
N ARG A 244 2.16 -0.17 -5.45
CA ARG A 244 1.95 1.08 -6.16
C ARG A 244 2.76 1.03 -7.45
N VAL A 245 2.11 1.33 -8.57
CA VAL A 245 2.71 1.42 -9.91
C VAL A 245 2.53 2.84 -10.41
N ASP A 246 3.62 3.61 -10.46
CA ASP A 246 3.65 4.94 -11.03
C ASP A 246 4.10 4.86 -12.49
N ASN A 247 3.30 5.41 -13.41
CA ASN A 247 3.72 5.61 -14.79
C ASN A 247 4.45 6.95 -14.91
N LEU A 248 5.78 6.92 -14.97
CA LEU A 248 6.64 8.08 -15.16
C LEU A 248 7.00 8.30 -16.64
N ARG A 249 6.37 7.56 -17.55
CA ARG A 249 6.51 7.72 -18.99
C ARG A 249 5.53 8.78 -19.51
N ASP A 250 5.79 9.21 -20.74
CA ASP A 250 4.93 10.15 -21.48
C ASP A 250 3.83 9.44 -22.29
N ASP A 251 3.85 8.11 -22.37
CA ASP A 251 2.85 7.26 -23.04
C ASP A 251 1.98 6.45 -22.06
N VAL A 252 0.78 6.05 -22.50
CA VAL A 252 -0.12 5.19 -21.72
C VAL A 252 0.43 3.77 -21.69
N ILE A 253 0.38 3.13 -20.53
CA ILE A 253 0.75 1.72 -20.35
C ILE A 253 -0.44 0.88 -19.85
N GLN A 254 -0.46 -0.41 -20.20
CA GLN A 254 -1.44 -1.36 -19.69
C GLN A 254 -0.77 -2.62 -19.15
N ILE A 255 -1.05 -2.96 -17.90
CA ILE A 255 -0.56 -4.23 -17.32
C ILE A 255 -1.41 -5.38 -17.86
N ARG A 256 -0.80 -6.29 -18.61
CA ARG A 256 -1.49 -7.43 -19.27
C ARG A 256 -1.39 -8.72 -18.50
N ASN A 257 -0.24 -8.99 -17.89
CA ASN A 257 0.00 -10.23 -17.16
C ASN A 257 1.02 -10.03 -16.04
N ARG A 258 1.07 -11.01 -15.14
CA ARG A 258 2.01 -11.06 -14.02
C ARG A 258 2.57 -12.47 -13.86
N LYS A 259 3.81 -12.57 -13.40
CA LYS A 259 4.43 -13.81 -12.95
C LYS A 259 5.13 -13.57 -11.63
N TRP A 260 4.65 -14.24 -10.57
CA TRP A 260 5.19 -14.13 -9.22
C TRP A 260 6.17 -15.26 -8.93
N THR A 261 7.17 -14.96 -8.12
CA THR A 261 8.05 -15.94 -7.50
C THR A 261 8.11 -15.68 -6.01
N THR A 262 7.92 -16.73 -5.22
CA THR A 262 8.03 -16.71 -3.76
C THR A 262 9.11 -17.69 -3.31
N LEU A 263 9.83 -17.34 -2.27
CA LEU A 263 10.85 -18.15 -1.62
C LEU A 263 10.50 -18.25 -0.15
N SER A 264 10.34 -19.46 0.37
CA SER A 264 10.16 -19.75 1.79
C SER A 264 11.47 -20.29 2.34
N ILE A 265 12.04 -19.68 3.38
CA ILE A 265 13.34 -20.09 3.96
C ILE A 265 13.08 -20.96 5.19
N PRO A 266 13.64 -22.18 5.32
CA PRO A 266 14.65 -22.82 4.46
C PRO A 266 14.07 -23.63 3.29
N ASN A 267 12.74 -23.71 3.19
CA ASN A 267 12.03 -24.67 2.36
C ASN A 267 12.37 -24.59 0.86
N SER A 268 11.56 -23.87 0.08
CA SER A 268 11.63 -23.94 -1.38
C SER A 268 11.13 -22.68 -2.06
N GLN A 269 11.55 -22.53 -3.32
CA GLN A 269 11.07 -21.51 -4.24
C GLN A 269 9.87 -22.02 -5.03
N ARG A 270 8.83 -21.20 -5.16
CA ARG A 270 7.65 -21.46 -5.99
C ARG A 270 7.48 -20.34 -7.01
N CYS A 271 7.16 -20.71 -8.24
CA CYS A 271 6.83 -19.76 -9.31
C CYS A 271 5.36 -19.92 -9.68
N SER A 272 4.61 -18.82 -9.72
CA SER A 272 3.24 -18.86 -10.22
C SER A 272 3.22 -19.07 -11.73
N PRO A 273 2.15 -19.67 -12.27
CA PRO A 273 1.85 -19.58 -13.70
C PRO A 273 1.74 -18.12 -14.15
N LEU A 274 2.04 -17.85 -15.42
CA LEU A 274 1.77 -16.56 -16.03
C LEU A 274 0.26 -16.30 -15.97
N SER A 275 -0.13 -15.26 -15.26
CA SER A 275 -1.54 -14.97 -14.98
C SER A 275 -1.95 -13.65 -15.62
N GLN A 276 -3.16 -13.59 -16.16
CA GLN A 276 -3.68 -12.35 -16.75
C GLN A 276 -3.91 -11.29 -15.67
N GLY A 277 -3.53 -10.06 -16.01
CA GLY A 277 -3.74 -8.87 -15.22
C GLY A 277 -3.06 -8.87 -13.85
N VAL A 278 -3.57 -8.03 -12.97
CA VAL A 278 -3.29 -7.93 -11.54
C VAL A 278 -4.64 -7.87 -10.82
N VAL A 279 -4.82 -8.70 -9.79
CA VAL A 279 -6.08 -8.78 -9.01
C VAL A 279 -7.37 -8.88 -9.85
N GLY A 280 -7.31 -9.58 -10.99
CA GLY A 280 -8.47 -9.76 -11.89
C GLY A 280 -8.67 -8.62 -12.90
N MET A 281 -7.75 -7.67 -12.99
CA MET A 281 -7.84 -6.50 -13.87
C MET A 281 -6.63 -6.32 -14.77
N GLN A 282 -6.80 -5.64 -15.90
CA GLN A 282 -5.69 -5.16 -16.74
C GLN A 282 -5.67 -3.62 -16.73
N PRO A 283 -5.11 -2.99 -15.68
CA PRO A 283 -5.19 -1.54 -15.49
C PRO A 283 -4.44 -0.80 -16.61
N LYS A 284 -5.11 0.19 -17.20
CA LYS A 284 -4.51 1.21 -18.07
C LYS A 284 -4.08 2.39 -17.19
N ILE A 285 -2.81 2.76 -17.26
CA ILE A 285 -2.19 3.79 -16.43
C ILE A 285 -1.70 4.90 -17.36
N ASN A 286 -2.36 6.05 -17.31
CA ASN A 286 -1.96 7.22 -18.11
C ASN A 286 -0.63 7.82 -17.60
N PRO A 287 0.05 8.62 -18.43
CA PRO A 287 1.23 9.38 -18.03
C PRO A 287 1.01 10.16 -16.72
N GLY A 288 1.97 10.07 -15.80
CA GLY A 288 1.92 10.73 -14.49
C GLY A 288 0.82 10.21 -13.55
N ARG A 289 0.13 9.12 -13.90
CA ARG A 289 -0.87 8.47 -13.04
C ARG A 289 -0.30 7.27 -12.32
N THR A 290 -0.97 6.93 -11.24
CA THR A 290 -0.61 5.83 -10.37
C THR A 290 -1.76 4.85 -10.27
N PHE A 291 -1.42 3.57 -10.29
CA PHE A 291 -2.32 2.48 -9.94
C PHE A 291 -1.84 1.83 -8.63
N GLN A 292 -2.76 1.61 -7.68
CA GLN A 292 -2.43 0.96 -6.42
C GLN A 292 -3.41 -0.16 -6.11
N TYR A 293 -2.87 -1.28 -5.65
CA TYR A 293 -3.65 -2.42 -5.21
C TYR A 293 -2.98 -3.10 -4.01
N TRP A 294 -3.72 -3.99 -3.35
CA TRP A 294 -3.18 -4.86 -2.32
C TRP A 294 -3.57 -6.30 -2.58
N SER A 295 -2.78 -7.22 -2.06
CA SER A 295 -3.03 -8.65 -2.12
C SER A 295 -2.29 -9.32 -0.96
N ASN A 296 -2.36 -10.65 -0.86
CA ASN A 296 -1.74 -11.40 0.22
C ASN A 296 -0.81 -12.48 -0.33
N VAL A 297 0.12 -12.93 0.52
CA VAL A 297 0.99 -14.07 0.28
C VAL A 297 1.07 -14.91 1.53
N GLU A 298 1.10 -16.22 1.33
CA GLU A 298 1.26 -17.22 2.37
C GLU A 298 2.61 -17.91 2.19
N LEU A 299 3.35 -18.09 3.28
CA LEU A 299 4.57 -18.90 3.32
C LEU A 299 4.47 -19.98 4.39
N ASP A 300 5.20 -21.07 4.16
CA ASP A 300 5.33 -22.20 5.08
C ASP A 300 6.40 -21.97 6.15
N ALA A 301 6.94 -20.76 6.23
CA ALA A 301 8.05 -20.40 7.11
C ALA A 301 7.94 -18.96 7.60
N PRO A 302 8.54 -18.62 8.76
CA PRO A 302 8.51 -17.27 9.33
C PRO A 302 9.29 -16.23 8.52
N SER A 303 10.09 -16.66 7.54
CA SER A 303 10.86 -15.78 6.68
C SER A 303 10.91 -16.24 5.23
N GLY A 304 11.07 -15.30 4.32
CA GLY A 304 11.11 -15.56 2.90
C GLY A 304 11.34 -14.33 2.05
N ALA A 305 11.13 -14.48 0.74
CA ALA A 305 11.17 -13.38 -0.20
C ALA A 305 10.08 -13.53 -1.27
N MET A 306 9.65 -12.41 -1.85
CA MET A 306 8.75 -12.40 -3.01
C MET A 306 9.20 -11.37 -4.04
N TRP A 307 9.02 -11.67 -5.31
CA TRP A 307 9.25 -10.76 -6.43
C TRP A 307 8.38 -11.15 -7.62
N ALA A 308 8.23 -10.26 -8.59
CA ALA A 308 7.42 -10.51 -9.77
C ALA A 308 7.96 -9.81 -11.01
N THR A 309 7.37 -10.18 -12.13
CA THR A 309 7.46 -9.45 -13.40
C THR A 309 6.05 -9.18 -13.92
N TYR A 310 5.83 -8.00 -14.48
CA TYR A 310 4.62 -7.63 -15.20
C TYR A 310 4.94 -7.54 -16.69
N GLY A 311 4.13 -8.20 -17.52
CA GLY A 311 4.07 -7.90 -18.95
C GLY A 311 3.19 -6.68 -19.17
N VAL A 312 3.80 -5.63 -19.73
CA VAL A 312 3.17 -4.33 -19.93
C VAL A 312 3.14 -4.03 -21.43
N GLU A 313 1.98 -3.54 -21.88
CA GLU A 313 1.75 -3.09 -23.25
C GLU A 313 1.74 -1.57 -23.29
N LYS A 314 2.43 -0.98 -24.25
CA LYS A 314 2.38 0.46 -24.55
C LYS A 314 1.20 0.79 -25.47
N GLU A 315 0.89 2.06 -25.64
CA GLU A 315 -0.15 2.52 -26.57
C GLU A 315 0.11 2.11 -28.03
N ASP A 316 1.38 1.96 -28.44
CA ASP A 316 1.79 1.49 -29.76
C ASP A 316 1.66 -0.05 -29.95
N GLY A 317 1.19 -0.77 -28.94
CA GLY A 317 1.09 -2.24 -28.92
C GLY A 317 2.40 -2.96 -28.58
N GLY A 318 3.51 -2.24 -28.40
CA GLY A 318 4.79 -2.80 -28.01
C GLY A 318 4.76 -3.35 -26.58
N MET A 319 5.34 -4.54 -26.39
CA MET A 319 5.40 -5.22 -25.10
C MET A 319 6.76 -5.04 -24.45
N PHE A 320 6.77 -4.79 -23.14
CA PHE A 320 7.98 -4.77 -22.32
C PHE A 320 7.69 -5.36 -20.94
N THR A 321 8.76 -5.63 -20.17
CA THR A 321 8.66 -6.24 -18.85
C THR A 321 9.01 -5.24 -17.77
N VAL A 322 8.13 -5.07 -16.79
CA VAL A 322 8.38 -4.26 -15.60
C VAL A 322 8.66 -5.18 -14.42
N LYS A 323 9.74 -4.91 -13.68
CA LYS A 323 10.10 -5.68 -12.50
C LYS A 323 9.35 -5.18 -11.27
N VAL A 324 8.88 -6.13 -10.47
CA VAL A 324 8.45 -5.87 -9.09
C VAL A 324 9.63 -6.20 -8.19
N PRO A 325 10.08 -5.27 -7.32
CA PRO A 325 11.30 -5.44 -6.55
C PRO A 325 11.23 -6.69 -5.68
N ARG A 326 12.41 -7.29 -5.43
CA ARG A 326 12.53 -8.39 -4.47
C ARG A 326 12.38 -7.86 -3.05
N VAL A 327 11.35 -8.34 -2.38
CA VAL A 327 10.93 -7.96 -1.04
C VAL A 327 11.26 -9.09 -0.09
N MET A 328 11.89 -8.77 1.04
CA MET A 328 12.06 -9.72 2.14
C MET A 328 10.80 -9.72 3.00
N LEU A 329 10.36 -10.91 3.38
CA LEU A 329 9.20 -11.14 4.23
C LEU A 329 9.69 -11.73 5.53
N GLU A 330 9.42 -11.04 6.64
CA GLU A 330 9.79 -11.48 7.98
C GLU A 330 8.57 -11.43 8.87
N SER A 331 8.38 -12.45 9.70
CA SER A 331 7.37 -12.43 10.76
C SER A 331 7.81 -11.44 11.85
N ARG A 332 6.87 -10.66 12.39
CA ARG A 332 7.17 -9.70 13.46
C ARG A 332 7.75 -10.38 14.70
N LYS A 333 8.71 -9.72 15.33
CA LYS A 333 9.12 -9.97 16.72
C LYS A 333 8.21 -9.12 17.62
N GLU A 334 7.85 -9.61 18.81
CA GLU A 334 6.76 -9.14 19.69
C GLU A 334 6.77 -7.65 20.17
N LYS A 335 7.60 -6.75 19.64
CA LYS A 335 7.79 -5.37 20.15
C LYS A 335 7.56 -4.23 19.13
N ASP A 336 6.62 -4.38 18.21
CA ASP A 336 6.24 -3.32 17.25
C ASP A 336 4.87 -2.71 17.55
N ASP A 337 4.72 -2.12 18.74
CA ASP A 337 3.54 -1.33 19.10
C ASP A 337 3.49 -0.01 18.30
N PHE A 338 2.29 0.56 18.15
CA PHE A 338 2.17 1.93 17.65
C PHE A 338 2.82 2.90 18.65
N PRO A 339 3.69 3.82 18.23
CA PRO A 339 4.17 4.87 19.13
C PRO A 339 2.99 5.72 19.60
N ASN A 340 3.05 6.16 20.86
CA ASN A 340 2.04 6.96 21.58
C ASN A 340 1.18 7.83 20.66
N VAL A 341 -0.08 7.46 20.49
CA VAL A 341 -1.06 8.27 19.78
C VAL A 341 -1.60 9.31 20.74
N SER A 342 -1.10 10.53 20.62
CA SER A 342 -1.62 11.68 21.36
C SER A 342 -2.96 12.13 20.78
N PRO A 343 -3.89 12.68 21.59
CA PRO A 343 -5.10 13.31 21.06
C PRO A 343 -4.75 14.45 20.07
N PRO A 344 -5.63 14.76 19.11
CA PRO A 344 -5.38 15.86 18.18
C PRO A 344 -5.30 17.16 18.98
N ILE A 345 -4.20 17.90 18.85
CA ILE A 345 -4.03 19.20 19.51
C ILE A 345 -5.04 20.16 18.87
N GLY A 346 -5.94 20.74 19.69
CA GLY A 346 -6.78 21.88 19.28
C GLY A 346 -8.07 21.59 18.52
N MET A 347 -8.65 20.38 18.63
CA MET A 347 -9.98 20.06 18.07
C MET A 347 -11.04 19.80 19.15
N VAL A 348 -11.21 20.75 20.07
CA VAL A 348 -12.40 20.85 20.96
C VAL A 348 -13.28 21.98 20.48
#